data_AF-A0A7X9HYL8-F1
#
_entry.id   AF-A0A7X9HYL8-F1
#
_cell.length_a   1.000
_cell.length_b   1.000
_cell.length_c   1.000
_cell.angle_alpha   90.00
_cell.angle_beta   90.00
_cell.angle_gamma   90.00
#
_symmetry.space_group_name_H-M   'P 1'
#
loop_
_entity.id
_entity.type
_entity.pdbx_description
1 polymer ?
#
loop_
_entity_poly.entity_id
_entity_poly.type
_entity_poly.pdbx_seq_one_letter_code
_entity_poly.pdbx_strand_id
1 'polypeptide(L)'
;MKKKILVAVAHPDDETLWCGGVLLKNSEWEKTIFSFTRKSDKDRNPKFFKVCNYYGAQGFMDDLDDSPEQSPLSYEQYESAVR
;
A
#
# COMPACT_ATOMS: atom_id res chain seq x y z
N MET A 1 -0.64 -0.92 25.20
CA MET A 1 -0.98 -0.33 23.89
C MET A 1 -0.63 -1.32 22.80
N LYS A 2 -1.45 -1.46 21.75
CA LYS A 2 -1.11 -2.29 20.59
C LYS A 2 -0.04 -1.61 19.76
N LYS A 3 0.88 -2.38 19.17
CA LYS A 3 1.87 -1.86 18.24
C LYS A 3 1.16 -1.40 16.96
N LYS A 4 1.43 -0.17 16.53
CA LYS A 4 0.88 0.39 15.29
C LYS A 4 1.91 0.25 14.18
N ILE A 5 1.48 -0.21 13.02
CA ILE A 5 2.34 -0.35 11.84
C ILE A 5 1.64 0.16 10.59
N LEU A 6 2.43 0.74 9.69
CA LEU A 6 2.04 1.13 8.35
C LEU A 6 2.85 0.31 7.35
N VAL A 7 2.18 -0.31 6.39
CA VAL A 7 2.80 -0.90 5.20
C VAL A 7 2.39 -0.03 4.02
N ALA A 8 3.35 0.61 3.39
CA ALA A 8 3.14 1.42 2.19
C ALA A 8 3.81 0.71 1.01
N VAL A 9 3.05 0.48 -0.06
CA VAL A 9 3.49 -0.28 -1.23
C VAL A 9 3.11 0.44 -2.52
N ALA A 10 3.89 0.21 -3.57
CA ALA A 10 3.60 0.79 -4.88
C ALA A 10 2.31 0.21 -5.45
N HIS A 11 2.21 -1.12 -5.54
CA HIS A 11 1.10 -1.82 -6.17
C HIS A 11 0.30 -2.67 -5.18
N PRO A 12 -1.00 -2.92 -5.42
CA PRO A 12 -1.79 -3.79 -4.55
C PRO A 12 -1.44 -5.26 -4.81
N ASP A 13 -0.80 -5.93 -3.84
CA ASP A 13 -0.28 -7.32 -3.80
C ASP A 13 1.15 -7.36 -3.25
N ASP A 14 1.92 -6.29 -3.43
CA ASP A 14 3.27 -6.12 -2.89
C ASP A 14 3.30 -6.36 -1.38
N GLU A 15 2.26 -5.95 -0.63
CA GLU A 15 2.17 -6.15 0.82
C GLU A 15 2.12 -7.66 1.16
N THR A 16 1.42 -8.42 0.32
CA THR A 16 1.25 -9.86 0.48
C THR A 16 2.54 -10.58 0.13
N LEU A 17 3.17 -10.21 -1.01
CA LEU A 17 4.40 -10.82 -1.51
C LEU A 17 5.59 -10.58 -0.59
N TRP A 18 5.75 -9.35 -0.10
CA TRP A 18 6.85 -8.99 0.78
C TRP A 18 6.61 -9.45 2.22
N CYS A 19 5.49 -9.04 2.83
CA CYS A 19 5.35 -9.12 4.29
C CYS A 19 4.05 -9.77 4.79
N GLY A 20 3.27 -10.42 3.92
CA GLY A 20 2.00 -11.05 4.29
C GLY A 20 2.14 -12.05 5.45
N GLY A 21 3.21 -12.85 5.47
CA GLY A 21 3.50 -13.77 6.57
C GLY A 21 3.75 -13.05 7.91
N VAL A 22 4.39 -11.88 7.88
CA VAL A 22 4.62 -11.05 9.07
C VAL A 22 3.30 -10.47 9.58
N LEU A 23 2.44 -9.97 8.69
CA LEU A 23 1.13 -9.42 9.04
C LEU A 23 0.22 -10.46 9.69
N LEU A 24 0.25 -11.71 9.19
CA LEU A 24 -0.52 -12.82 9.75
C LEU A 24 0.01 -13.30 11.10
N LYS A 25 1.33 -13.42 11.25
CA LYS A 25 1.96 -13.86 12.50
C LYS A 25 1.70 -12.89 13.65
N ASN A 26 1.54 -11.60 13.35
CA ASN A 26 1.35 -10.54 14.34
C ASN A 26 -0.09 -10.02 14.27
N SER A 27 -1.05 -10.92 14.50
CA SER A 27 -2.48 -10.62 14.41
C SER A 27 -2.95 -9.52 15.39
N GLU A 28 -2.23 -9.33 16.49
CA GLU A 28 -2.51 -8.37 17.56
C GLU A 28 -2.14 -6.91 17.25
N TRP A 29 -1.37 -6.66 16.19
CA TRP A 29 -0.97 -5.31 15.78
C TRP A 29 -2.16 -4.52 15.22
N GLU A 30 -2.11 -3.19 15.39
CA GLU A 30 -2.97 -2.25 14.68
C GLU A 30 -2.31 -1.94 13.33
N LYS A 31 -2.90 -2.44 12.25
CA LYS A 31 -2.28 -2.50 10.92
C LYS A 31 -2.99 -1.55 9.96
N THR A 32 -2.20 -0.73 9.27
CA THR A 32 -2.65 0.05 8.11
C THR A 32 -1.84 -0.36 6.89
N ILE A 33 -2.51 -0.56 5.76
CA ILE A 33 -1.88 -0.90 4.48
C ILE A 33 -2.32 0.14 3.45
N PHE A 34 -1.36 0.76 2.79
CA PHE A 34 -1.60 1.76 1.74
C PHE A 34 -0.96 1.28 0.44
N SER A 35 -1.76 1.11 -0.62
CA SER A 35 -1.26 0.95 -1.98
C SER A 35 -1.34 2.28 -2.73
N PHE A 36 -0.24 2.73 -3.31
CA PHE A 36 -0.18 4.04 -3.95
C PHE A 36 -0.89 4.11 -5.32
N THR A 37 -1.24 2.97 -5.91
CA THR A 37 -1.72 2.88 -7.29
C THR A 37 -2.98 2.01 -7.40
N ARG A 38 -3.61 2.02 -8.58
CA ARG A 38 -4.74 1.13 -8.97
C ARG A 38 -6.02 1.28 -8.14
N LYS A 39 -6.25 2.35 -7.38
CA LYS A 39 -7.52 2.54 -6.66
C LYS A 39 -8.75 2.43 -7.56
N SER A 40 -8.71 2.94 -8.80
CA SER A 40 -9.85 2.89 -9.73
C SER A 40 -9.92 1.60 -10.55
N ASP A 41 -8.98 0.66 -10.36
CA ASP A 41 -8.97 -0.63 -11.03
C ASP A 41 -10.09 -1.53 -10.50
N LYS A 42 -11.08 -1.80 -11.35
CA LYS A 42 -12.29 -2.58 -11.00
C LYS A 42 -12.02 -4.05 -10.64
N ASP A 43 -10.87 -4.60 -11.04
CA ASP A 43 -10.47 -5.96 -10.69
C ASP A 43 -9.57 -5.98 -9.44
N ARG A 44 -8.58 -5.09 -9.38
CA ARG A 44 -7.55 -5.10 -8.32
C ARG A 44 -8.05 -4.48 -7.02
N ASN A 45 -8.78 -3.36 -7.07
CA ASN A 45 -9.30 -2.69 -5.88
C ASN A 45 -10.10 -3.63 -4.94
N PRO A 46 -11.14 -4.34 -5.41
CA PRO A 46 -11.92 -5.19 -4.50
C PRO A 46 -11.10 -6.34 -3.91
N LYS A 47 -10.09 -6.84 -4.64
CA LYS A 47 -9.19 -7.90 -4.15
C LYS A 47 -8.26 -7.37 -3.05
N PHE A 48 -7.70 -6.17 -3.22
CA PHE A 48 -6.86 -5.52 -2.22
C PHE A 48 -7.59 -5.36 -0.89
N PHE A 49 -8.80 -4.82 -0.89
CA PHE A 49 -9.58 -4.65 0.34
C PHE A 49 -9.99 -5.99 0.97
N LYS A 50 -10.27 -7.02 0.16
CA LYS A 50 -10.50 -8.37 0.67
C LYS A 50 -9.29 -8.92 1.43
N VAL A 51 -8.08 -8.69 0.90
CA VAL A 51 -6.82 -9.11 1.54
C VAL A 51 -6.51 -8.28 2.79
N CYS A 52 -6.70 -6.97 2.76
CA CYS A 52 -6.56 -6.11 3.95
C CYS A 52 -7.48 -6.58 5.09
N ASN A 53 -8.74 -6.89 4.77
CA ASN A 53 -9.69 -7.45 5.72
C ASN A 53 -9.22 -8.79 6.28
N TYR A 54 -8.66 -9.67 5.45
CA TYR A 54 -8.08 -10.95 5.89
C TYR A 54 -6.91 -10.75 6.87
N TYR A 55 -6.10 -9.71 6.68
CA TYR A 55 -5.05 -9.35 7.62
C TYR A 55 -5.54 -8.62 8.88
N GLY A 56 -6.82 -8.27 8.96
CA GLY A 56 -7.34 -7.40 10.02
C GLY A 56 -6.69 -6.01 9.99
N ALA A 57 -6.42 -5.50 8.78
CA ALA A 57 -5.78 -4.21 8.54
C ALA A 57 -6.76 -3.21 7.91
N GLN A 58 -6.57 -1.93 8.21
CA GLN A 58 -7.23 -0.85 7.49
C GLN A 58 -6.52 -0.64 6.15
N GLY A 59 -7.24 -0.79 5.04
CA GLY A 59 -6.72 -0.60 3.69
C GLY A 59 -6.96 0.82 3.18
N PHE A 60 -6.01 1.35 2.41
CA PHE A 60 -6.13 2.57 1.62
C PHE A 60 -5.52 2.36 0.24
N MET A 61 -6.09 3.01 -0.77
CA MET A 61 -5.54 3.02 -2.12
C MET A 61 -5.60 4.42 -2.71
N ASP A 62 -4.65 4.74 -3.61
CA ASP A 62 -4.68 5.91 -4.48
C ASP A 62 -4.48 5.54 -5.95
N ASP A 63 -4.61 6.50 -6.87
CA ASP A 63 -4.36 6.36 -8.29
C ASP A 63 -3.12 7.19 -8.71
N LEU A 64 -2.01 7.07 -7.98
CA LEU A 64 -0.74 7.60 -8.49
C LEU A 64 -0.38 6.91 -9.80
N ASP A 65 0.33 7.64 -10.66
CA ASP A 65 0.79 7.17 -11.96
C ASP A 65 1.68 5.92 -11.81
N ASP A 66 1.22 4.80 -12.36
CA ASP A 66 1.89 3.50 -12.41
C ASP A 66 2.30 3.11 -13.83
N SER A 67 2.22 4.06 -14.78
CA SER A 67 2.52 3.79 -16.18
C SER A 67 4.01 3.53 -16.41
N PRO A 68 4.37 2.65 -17.35
CA PRO A 68 5.78 2.41 -17.69
C PRO A 68 6.47 3.65 -18.29
N GLU A 69 5.70 4.64 -18.73
CA GLU A 69 6.20 5.92 -19.23
C GLU A 69 6.60 6.90 -18.11
N GLN A 70 6.36 6.56 -16.83
CA GLN A 70 6.73 7.39 -15.70
C GLN A 70 8.23 7.71 -15.73
N SER A 71 8.54 9.01 -15.76
CA SER A 71 9.92 9.50 -15.66
C SER A 71 10.24 9.88 -14.21
N PRO A 72 11.48 9.65 -13.75
CA PRO A 72 11.91 10.13 -12.44
C PRO A 72 11.71 11.64 -12.31
N LEU A 73 11.25 12.09 -11.14
CA LEU A 73 11.19 13.51 -10.82
C LEU A 73 12.59 14.14 -10.90
N SER A 74 12.66 15.41 -11.31
CA SER A 74 13.87 16.20 -11.10
C SER A 74 14.14 16.34 -9.59
N TYR A 75 15.40 16.63 -9.24
CA TYR A 75 15.77 16.80 -7.83
C TYR A 75 14.97 17.94 -7.17
N GLU A 76 14.69 19.02 -7.90
CA GLU A 76 13.89 20.16 -7.44
C GLU A 76 12.43 19.76 -7.20
N GLN A 77 11.84 18.97 -8.11
CA GLN A 77 10.48 18.45 -7.96
C GLN A 77 10.37 17.52 -6.75
N TYR A 78 11.38 16.66 -6.54
CA TYR A 78 11.46 15.78 -5.38
C TYR A 78 11.55 16.58 -4.07
N GLU A 79 12.48 17.54 -3.95
CA GLU A 79 12.63 18.36 -2.75
C GLU A 79 11.34 19.12 -2.41
N SER A 80 10.60 19.59 -3.41
CA SER A 80 9.32 20.26 -3.19
C SER A 80 8.19 19.32 -2.74
N ALA A 81 8.27 18.02 -3.05
CA ALA A 81 7.23 17.06 -2.71
C ALA A 81 7.39 16.47 -1.29
N VAL A 82 8.60 16.52 -0.73
CA VAL A 82 8.95 15.91 0.56
C VAL A 82 9.02 16.92 1.70
N ARG A 83 9.09 18.23 1.40
CA ARG A 83 9.05 19.32 2.38
C ARG A 83 7.64 19.78 2.69
#